data_AF-A0A3E2CSD2-F1
#
_entry.id   AF-A0A3E2CSD2-F1
#
_cell.length_a   1.000
_cell.length_b   1.000
_cell.length_c   1.000
_cell.angle_alpha   90.00
_cell.angle_beta   90.00
_cell.angle_gamma   90.00
#
_symmetry.space_group_name_H-M   'P 1'
#
loop_
_entity.id
_entity.type
_entity.pdbx_description
1 polymer ?
#
loop_
_entity_poly.entity_id
_entity_poly.type
_entity_poly.pdbx_seq_one_letter_code
_entity_poly.pdbx_strand_id
1 'polypeptide(L)' 'MRFSSRVDVSEPNPIILAQRKAIFNGVKLTKLNDSNPTSHGLAPQCLSGRYTADPRGPKEIRDILSNFINKRDNRTE' A
#
# COMPACT_ATOMS: atom_id res chain seq x y z
N MET A 1 13.68 -27.58 -1.78
CA MET A 1 13.74 -26.23 -1.18
C MET A 1 13.57 -26.35 0.32
N ARG A 2 14.34 -25.60 1.13
CA ARG A 2 14.16 -25.51 2.59
C ARG A 2 13.70 -24.09 2.93
N PHE A 3 12.48 -23.96 3.45
CA PHE A 3 11.92 -22.67 3.84
C PHE A 3 12.24 -22.34 5.30
N SER A 4 12.19 -21.05 5.65
CA SER A 4 12.33 -20.58 7.02
C SER A 4 11.17 -21.08 7.88
N SER A 5 11.42 -21.32 9.17
CA SER A 5 10.37 -21.66 10.16
C SER A 5 9.31 -20.58 10.34
N ARG A 6 9.57 -19.34 9.89
CA ARG A 6 8.58 -18.24 9.93
C ARG A 6 7.54 -18.33 8.81
N VAL A 7 7.82 -19.11 7.78
CA VAL A 7 6.89 -19.29 6.66
C VAL A 7 5.97 -20.44 7.01
N ASP A 8 4.68 -20.13 7.11
CA ASP A 8 3.68 -21.17 7.12
C ASP A 8 3.58 -21.77 5.70
N VAL A 9 3.88 -23.06 5.60
CA VAL A 9 3.80 -23.84 4.36
C VAL A 9 2.53 -24.70 4.30
N SER A 10 1.59 -24.45 5.20
CA SER A 10 0.26 -25.07 5.21
C SER A 10 -0.62 -24.57 4.07
N GLU A 11 -1.90 -24.93 4.11
CA GLU A 11 -2.88 -24.56 3.09
C GLU A 11 -2.91 -23.04 2.86
N PRO A 12 -2.88 -22.59 1.59
CA PRO A 12 -3.03 -21.18 1.27
C PRO A 12 -4.33 -20.61 1.84
N ASN A 13 -4.32 -19.32 2.16
CA ASN A 13 -5.52 -18.67 2.66
C ASN A 13 -6.70 -18.80 1.65
N PRO A 14 -7.96 -18.75 2.14
CA PRO A 14 -9.13 -18.95 1.28
C PRO A 14 -9.25 -17.99 0.11
N ILE A 15 -8.74 -16.76 0.23
CA ILE A 15 -8.77 -15.75 -0.85
C ILE A 15 -7.91 -16.23 -2.02
N ILE A 16 -6.70 -16.75 -1.74
CA ILE A 16 -5.81 -17.31 -2.76
C ILE A 16 -6.44 -18.54 -3.43
N LEU A 17 -7.09 -19.42 -2.65
CA LEU A 17 -7.77 -20.59 -3.21
C LEU A 17 -8.91 -20.19 -4.16
N ALA A 18 -9.75 -19.24 -3.76
CA ALA A 18 -10.82 -18.72 -4.60
C ALA A 18 -10.29 -18.04 -5.87
N GLN A 19 -9.23 -17.24 -5.75
CA GLN A 19 -8.56 -16.60 -6.89
C GLN A 19 -8.04 -17.64 -7.89
N ARG A 20 -7.36 -18.68 -7.40
CA ARG A 20 -6.83 -19.76 -8.26
C ARG A 20 -7.95 -20.49 -8.99
N LYS A 21 -9.06 -20.79 -8.32
CA LYS A 21 -10.24 -21.42 -8.93
C LYS A 21 -10.83 -20.56 -10.05
N ALA A 22 -10.99 -19.26 -9.82
CA ALA A 22 -11.50 -18.34 -10.82
C ALA A 22 -10.57 -18.23 -12.04
N ILE A 23 -9.25 -18.11 -11.83
CA ILE A 23 -8.27 -18.08 -12.91
C ILE A 23 -8.28 -19.39 -13.72
N PHE A 24 -8.33 -20.54 -13.05
CA PHE A 24 -8.42 -21.85 -13.69
C PHE A 24 -9.67 -21.96 -14.59
N ASN A 25 -10.78 -21.35 -14.17
CA ASN A 25 -12.02 -21.28 -14.95
C ASN A 25 -12.01 -20.20 -16.05
N GLY A 26 -10.87 -19.56 -16.33
CA GLY A 26 -10.75 -18.53 -17.36
C GLY A 26 -11.35 -17.17 -16.99
N VAL A 27 -11.71 -16.96 -15.72
CA VAL A 27 -12.25 -15.67 -15.26
C VAL A 27 -11.11 -14.67 -15.09
N LYS A 28 -11.17 -13.56 -15.84
CA LYS A 28 -10.24 -12.45 -15.68
C LYS A 28 -10.60 -11.66 -14.41
N LEU A 29 -9.73 -11.72 -13.41
CA LEU A 29 -9.89 -10.98 -12.16
C LEU A 29 -9.14 -9.64 -12.20
N THR A 30 -9.82 -8.58 -11.77
CA THR A 30 -9.19 -7.29 -11.46
C THR A 30 -8.66 -7.33 -10.03
N LYS A 31 -7.39 -6.95 -9.84
CA LYS A 31 -6.74 -6.93 -8.52
C LYS A 31 -7.24 -5.75 -7.68
N LEU A 32 -8.47 -5.85 -7.18
CA LEU A 32 -9.02 -4.90 -6.20
C LEU A 32 -8.38 -5.05 -4.81
N ASN A 33 -7.60 -6.11 -4.58
CA ASN A 33 -6.83 -6.33 -3.36
C ASN A 33 -5.56 -5.48 -3.29
N ASP A 34 -5.21 -4.76 -4.35
CA ASP A 34 -4.17 -3.74 -4.28
C ASP A 34 -4.77 -2.51 -3.59
N SER A 35 -4.40 -2.33 -2.33
CA SER A 35 -4.90 -1.24 -1.49
C SER A 35 -4.34 0.12 -1.86
N ASN A 36 -3.66 0.30 -3.01
CA ASN A 36 -3.24 1.60 -3.48
C ASN A 36 -4.47 2.43 -3.94
N PRO A 37 -4.98 3.34 -3.10
CA PRO A 37 -6.26 3.98 -3.37
C PRO A 37 -6.20 4.90 -4.58
N THR A 38 -5.01 5.43 -4.89
CA THR A 38 -4.78 6.36 -6.00
C THR A 38 -4.68 5.65 -7.35
N SER A 39 -4.27 4.37 -7.37
CA SER A 39 -4.18 3.60 -8.62
C SER A 39 -5.53 3.05 -9.07
N HIS A 40 -6.46 2.86 -8.13
CA HIS A 40 -7.79 2.29 -8.37
C HIS A 40 -8.92 3.32 -8.33
N GLY A 41 -8.60 4.62 -8.29
CA GLY A 41 -9.61 5.69 -8.24
C GLY A 41 -10.44 5.71 -6.94
N LEU A 42 -9.91 5.11 -5.87
CA LEU A 42 -10.51 5.07 -4.54
C LEU A 42 -10.06 6.25 -3.66
N ALA A 43 -9.12 7.07 -4.13
CA ALA A 43 -8.64 8.24 -3.41
C ALA A 43 -9.64 9.41 -3.53
N PRO A 44 -9.88 10.17 -2.44
CA PRO A 44 -10.59 11.44 -2.51
C PRO A 44 -9.95 12.41 -3.52
N GLN A 45 -10.75 13.30 -4.11
CA GLN A 45 -10.27 14.20 -5.16
C GLN A 45 -9.16 15.17 -4.69
N CYS A 46 -9.09 15.46 -3.39
CA CYS A 46 -8.00 16.23 -2.77
C CYS A 46 -6.65 15.46 -2.72
N LEU A 47 -6.65 14.15 -2.97
CA LEU A 47 -5.48 13.28 -3.01
C LEU A 47 -5.27 12.74 -4.43
N SER A 48 -5.16 13.66 -5.39
CA SER A 48 -5.00 13.35 -6.83
C SER A 48 -3.61 12.82 -7.20
N GLY A 49 -2.62 12.93 -6.31
CA GLY A 49 -1.29 12.39 -6.52
C GLY A 49 -1.26 10.87 -6.41
N ARG A 50 -0.57 10.20 -7.34
CA ARG A 50 -0.33 8.75 -7.27
C ARG A 50 0.52 8.40 -6.05
N TYR A 51 0.07 7.46 -5.23
CA TYR A 51 0.85 6.84 -4.16
C TYR A 51 2.01 6.07 -4.80
N THR A 52 3.23 6.53 -4.51
CA THR A 52 4.47 5.91 -4.93
C THR A 52 5.09 5.14 -3.77
N ALA A 53 5.83 4.07 -4.07
CA ALA A 53 6.61 3.33 -3.08
C ALA A 53 7.91 4.08 -2.72
N ASP A 54 7.86 5.41 -2.53
CA ASP A 54 8.97 6.16 -1.95
C ASP A 54 8.89 6.01 -0.43
N PRO A 55 9.83 5.28 0.20
CA PRO A 55 9.81 5.03 1.63
C PRO A 55 9.95 6.32 2.47
N ARG A 56 10.45 7.41 1.89
CA ARG A 56 10.58 8.70 2.55
C ARG A 56 9.37 9.60 2.30
N GLY A 57 8.62 9.35 1.23
CA GLY A 57 7.59 10.25 0.73
C GLY A 57 8.12 11.60 0.22
N PRO A 58 7.23 12.48 -0.25
CA PRO A 58 7.61 13.74 -0.88
C PRO A 58 8.40 14.65 0.08
N LYS A 59 9.52 15.21 -0.39
CA LYS A 59 10.36 16.13 0.41
C LYS A 59 9.55 17.34 0.89
N GLU A 60 8.79 17.96 0.01
CA GLU A 60 7.97 19.13 0.32
C GLU A 60 7.04 18.88 1.51
N ILE A 61 6.36 17.72 1.54
CA ILE A 61 5.48 17.35 2.64
C ILE A 61 6.27 17.15 3.94
N ARG A 62 7.47 16.56 3.87
CA ARG A 62 8.34 16.44 5.04
C ARG A 62 8.81 17.81 5.55
N ASP A 63 9.10 18.75 4.67
CA ASP A 63 9.48 20.12 5.05
C ASP A 63 8.30 20.86 5.71
N ILE A 64 7.10 20.78 5.12
CA ILE A 64 5.86 21.36 5.69
C ILE A 64 5.61 20.77 7.09
N LEU A 65 5.72 19.45 7.24
CA LEU A 65 5.54 18.78 8.53
C LEU A 65 6.60 19.21 9.54
N SER A 66 7.86 19.30 9.13
CA SER A 66 8.96 19.78 9.97
C SER A 66 8.69 21.19 10.48
N ASN A 67 8.32 22.11 9.58
CA ASN A 67 8.01 23.50 9.94
C ASN A 67 6.81 23.58 10.90
N PHE A 68 5.78 22.79 10.67
CA PHE A 68 4.63 22.70 11.56
C PHE A 68 5.04 22.24 12.97
N ILE A 69 5.83 21.16 13.07
CA ILE A 69 6.30 20.63 14.36
C ILE A 69 7.19 21.64 15.08
N ASN A 70 8.14 22.27 14.37
CA ASN A 70 9.01 23.29 14.95
C ASN A 70 8.21 24.47 15.50
N LYS A 71 7.22 24.96 14.75
CA LYS A 71 6.33 26.04 15.20
C LYS A 71 5.47 25.62 16.40
N ARG A 72 4.91 24.41 16.39
CA ARG A 72 4.07 23.88 17.49
C ARG A 72 4.88 23.74 18.79
N ASP A 73 6.11 23.26 18.67
CA ASP A 73 6.98 22.95 19.80
C ASP A 73 7.89 24.13 20.20
N ASN A 74 7.70 25.31 19.59
CA ASN A 74 8.53 26.51 19.78
C ASN A 74 10.04 26.24 19.62
N ARG A 75 10.41 25.39 18.67
CA ARG A 75 11.80 25.11 18.31
C ARG A 75 12.22 26.16 17.29
N THR A 76 12.99 27.15 17.75
CA THR A 76 13.71 28.07 16.86
C THR A 76 14.74 27.31 16.06
N GLU A 77 14.81 27.58 14.75
CA GLU A 77 15.94 27.20 13.90
C GLU A 77 17.23 27.91 14.35
#